data_AF-A0AAW2P7M7-F1
#
_entry.id   AF-A0AAW2P7M7-F1
#
_cell.length_a   1.000
_cell.length_b   1.000
_cell.length_c   1.000
_cell.angle_alpha   90.00
_cell.angle_beta   90.00
_cell.angle_gamma   90.00
#
_symmetry.space_group_name_H-M   'P 1'
#
loop_
_entity.id
_entity.type
_entity.pdbx_description
1 polymer ?
#
loop_
_entity_poly.entity_id
_entity_poly.type
_entity_poly.pdbx_seq_one_letter_code
_entity_poly.pdbx_strand_id
1 'polypeptide(L)'
;MLRDDMKPNMITFVSLLPSSENLGCIYVESFHAYLVKFGFEQELCVVTALLSVYGKLGNMDSAEFLFHNISARNLLFWNSMVSAYAGHGLWEQSLEVFRLMQKDGFVPDAISIVSLLSSCSEMSATLLGSLHMLLVSERVLI
;
A
#
# COMPACT_ATOMS: atom_id res chain seq x y z
N MET A 1 -5.44 27.44 21.94
CA MET A 1 -6.78 27.76 21.42
C MET A 1 -7.02 26.88 20.20
N LEU A 2 -7.57 25.69 20.41
CA LEU A 2 -8.03 24.83 19.32
C LEU A 2 -9.32 25.47 18.78
N ARG A 3 -9.30 25.95 17.54
CA ARG A 3 -10.51 26.46 16.87
C ARG A 3 -11.34 25.26 16.42
N ASP A 4 -12.56 25.22 16.92
CA ASP A 4 -13.60 24.20 16.78
C ASP A 4 -14.20 24.01 15.36
N ASP A 5 -13.53 24.40 14.27
CA ASP A 5 -14.16 24.31 12.93
C ASP A 5 -13.25 23.88 11.77
N MET A 6 -12.06 23.34 12.07
CA MET A 6 -11.28 22.66 11.02
C MET A 6 -11.59 21.17 11.02
N LYS A 7 -12.65 20.78 10.29
CA LYS A 7 -12.75 19.42 9.75
C LYS A 7 -11.50 19.20 8.88
N PRO A 8 -10.56 18.31 9.25
CA PRO A 8 -9.40 18.05 8.41
C PRO A 8 -9.91 17.54 7.07
N ASN A 9 -9.59 18.25 5.98
CA ASN A 9 -9.91 17.79 4.65
C ASN A 9 -8.76 16.93 4.12
N MET A 10 -9.04 16.16 3.07
CA MET A 10 -8.09 15.27 2.39
C MET A 10 -6.77 15.96 2.00
N ILE A 11 -6.79 17.28 1.80
CA ILE A 11 -5.64 18.09 1.39
C ILE A 11 -4.63 18.23 2.54
N THR A 12 -5.11 18.40 3.79
CA THR A 12 -4.24 18.40 4.97
C THR A 12 -3.50 17.07 5.12
N PHE A 13 -4.15 15.96 4.80
CA PHE A 13 -3.59 14.61 4.94
C PHE A 13 -2.49 14.31 3.91
N VAL A 14 -2.72 14.60 2.63
CA VAL A 14 -1.70 14.41 1.58
C VAL A 14 -0.49 15.33 1.80
N SER A 15 -0.73 16.56 2.28
CA SER A 15 0.37 17.52 2.54
C SER A 15 1.27 17.12 3.72
N LEU A 16 0.79 16.28 4.64
CA LEU A 16 1.54 15.82 5.82
C LEU A 16 2.24 14.47 5.61
N LEU A 17 1.92 13.72 4.55
CA LEU A 17 2.57 12.43 4.22
C LEU A 17 4.10 12.51 4.13
N PRO A 18 4.71 13.54 3.50
CA PRO A 18 6.17 13.68 3.49
C PRO A 18 6.73 14.07 4.87
N SER A 19 5.91 14.66 5.73
CA SER A 19 6.31 15.10 7.08
C SER A 19 6.24 13.95 8.08
N SER A 20 5.30 13.02 7.90
CA SER A 20 5.06 11.91 8.83
C SER A 20 6.08 10.78 8.75
N GLU A 21 6.85 10.69 7.66
CA GLU A 21 8.04 9.82 7.58
C GLU A 21 9.06 10.15 8.68
N ASN A 22 9.10 11.40 9.16
CA ASN A 22 10.00 11.86 10.23
C ASN A 22 9.33 11.96 11.62
N LEU A 23 8.01 11.76 11.76
CA LEU A 23 7.29 12.01 13.02
C LEU A 23 7.10 10.77 13.92
N GLY A 24 7.37 9.55 13.42
CA GLY A 24 7.28 8.31 14.20
C GLY A 24 5.84 7.77 14.39
N CYS A 25 5.74 6.49 14.75
CA CYS A 25 4.48 5.72 14.75
C CYS A 25 3.34 6.30 15.61
N ILE A 26 3.65 7.00 16.70
CA ILE A 26 2.66 7.48 17.69
C ILE A 26 1.64 8.46 17.05
N TYR A 27 2.09 9.33 16.15
CA TYR A 27 1.19 10.26 15.49
C TYR A 27 0.27 9.53 14.50
N VAL A 28 0.81 8.56 13.76
CA VAL A 28 0.04 7.78 12.78
C VAL A 28 -1.10 7.03 13.45
N GLU A 29 -0.85 6.39 14.60
CA GLU A 29 -1.87 5.71 15.39
C GLU A 29 -2.93 6.67 15.94
N SER A 30 -2.52 7.83 16.44
CA SER A 30 -3.44 8.87 16.91
C SER A 30 -4.35 9.38 15.79
N PHE A 31 -3.80 9.55 14.57
CA PHE A 31 -4.58 9.93 13.40
C PHE A 31 -5.49 8.81 12.92
N HIS A 32 -5.03 7.57 12.88
CA HIS A 32 -5.88 6.42 12.55
C HIS A 32 -7.07 6.32 13.52
N ALA A 33 -6.83 6.47 14.83
CA ALA A 33 -7.91 6.51 15.83
C ALA A 33 -8.89 7.67 15.61
N TYR A 34 -8.39 8.86 15.23
CA TYR A 34 -9.23 9.99 14.86
C TYR A 34 -10.12 9.64 13.65
N LEU A 35 -9.55 9.08 12.58
CA LEU A 35 -10.29 8.75 11.37
C LEU A 35 -11.40 7.73 11.62
N VAL A 36 -11.12 6.68 12.41
CA VAL A 36 -12.13 5.70 12.86
C VAL A 36 -13.23 6.39 13.69
N LYS A 37 -12.85 7.28 14.62
CA LYS A 37 -13.82 8.00 15.46
C LYS A 37 -14.82 8.84 14.64
N PHE A 38 -14.41 9.34 13.48
CA PHE A 38 -15.23 10.19 12.62
C PHE A 38 -15.84 9.46 11.40
N GLY A 39 -15.67 8.14 11.29
CA GLY A 39 -16.33 7.33 10.26
C GLY A 39 -15.61 7.33 8.90
N PHE A 40 -14.29 7.58 8.87
CA PHE A 40 -13.50 7.62 7.63
C PHE A 40 -12.75 6.31 7.33
N GLU A 41 -12.99 5.25 8.09
CA GLU A 41 -12.30 3.95 7.98
C GLU A 41 -12.62 3.17 6.70
N GLN A 42 -13.63 3.59 5.93
CA GLN A 42 -13.96 3.02 4.61
C GLN A 42 -13.66 3.97 3.44
N GLU A 43 -13.14 5.18 3.70
CA GLU A 43 -12.77 6.11 2.65
C GLU A 43 -11.46 5.66 1.98
N LEU A 44 -11.57 5.11 0.77
CA LEU A 44 -10.44 4.50 0.04
C LEU A 44 -9.21 5.39 -0.03
N CYS A 45 -9.39 6.69 -0.29
CA CYS A 45 -8.25 7.62 -0.35
C CYS A 45 -7.52 7.74 0.99
N VAL A 46 -8.27 7.77 2.10
CA VAL A 46 -7.72 7.86 3.46
C VAL A 46 -6.98 6.58 3.83
N VAL A 47 -7.64 5.44 3.63
CA VAL A 47 -7.09 4.12 3.96
C VAL A 47 -5.86 3.82 3.11
N THR A 48 -5.85 4.18 1.82
CA THR A 48 -4.68 4.00 0.94
C THR A 48 -3.46 4.74 1.47
N ALA A 49 -3.62 5.99 1.92
CA ALA A 49 -2.49 6.75 2.43
C ALA A 49 -2.06 6.32 3.84
N LEU A 50 -2.99 5.89 4.71
CA LEU A 50 -2.61 5.22 5.97
C LEU A 50 -1.81 3.94 5.72
N LEU A 51 -2.26 3.09 4.80
CA LEU A 51 -1.57 1.87 4.40
C LEU A 51 -0.16 2.19 3.90
N SER A 52 -0.01 3.19 3.03
CA SER A 52 1.31 3.60 2.53
C SER A 52 2.24 4.06 3.65
N VAL A 53 1.74 4.81 4.65
CA VAL A 53 2.54 5.25 5.80
C VAL A 53 2.92 4.10 6.71
N TYR A 54 1.96 3.25 7.09
CA TYR A 54 2.23 2.07 7.91
C TYR A 54 3.23 1.14 7.24
N GLY A 55 3.06 0.92 5.92
CA GLY A 55 4.01 0.21 5.08
C GLY A 55 5.40 0.81 5.18
N LYS A 56 5.58 2.11 4.90
CA LYS A 56 6.90 2.79 4.98
C LYS A 56 7.55 2.74 6.37
N LEU A 57 6.76 2.73 7.43
CA LEU A 57 7.25 2.63 8.82
C LEU A 57 7.56 1.20 9.25
N GLY A 58 7.30 0.19 8.40
CA GLY A 58 7.49 -1.22 8.70
C GLY A 58 6.45 -1.81 9.65
N ASN A 59 5.38 -1.07 9.98
CA ASN A 59 4.26 -1.61 10.76
C ASN A 59 3.30 -2.36 9.81
N MET A 60 3.77 -3.53 9.36
CA MET A 60 3.05 -4.35 8.39
C MET A 60 1.74 -4.90 8.94
N ASP A 61 1.66 -5.21 10.23
CA ASP A 61 0.42 -5.67 10.88
C ASP A 61 -0.73 -4.66 10.68
N SER A 62 -0.45 -3.37 10.85
CA SER A 62 -1.44 -2.30 10.64
C SER A 62 -1.78 -2.11 9.16
N ALA A 63 -0.78 -2.23 8.28
CA ALA A 63 -1.00 -2.15 6.83
C ALA A 63 -1.89 -3.30 6.34
N GLU A 64 -1.63 -4.53 6.78
CA GLU A 64 -2.43 -5.72 6.49
C GLU A 64 -3.85 -5.60 7.03
N PHE A 65 -4.01 -5.10 8.26
CA PHE A 65 -5.33 -4.84 8.83
C PHE A 65 -6.14 -3.90 7.92
N LEU A 66 -5.56 -2.79 7.47
CA LEU A 66 -6.25 -1.85 6.56
C LEU A 66 -6.56 -2.50 5.20
N PHE A 67 -5.62 -3.28 4.68
CA PHE A 67 -5.76 -3.99 3.41
C PHE A 67 -6.97 -4.94 3.39
N HIS A 68 -7.16 -5.70 4.48
CA HIS A 68 -8.23 -6.67 4.58
C HIS A 68 -9.59 -6.09 4.96
N ASN A 69 -9.64 -4.92 5.61
CA ASN A 69 -10.88 -4.34 6.14
C ASN A 69 -11.60 -3.35 5.22
N ILE A 70 -11.02 -2.98 4.07
CA ILE A 70 -11.70 -2.09 3.13
C ILE A 70 -12.56 -2.84 2.10
N SER A 71 -13.75 -2.31 1.85
CA SER A 71 -14.70 -2.86 0.87
C SER A 71 -14.39 -2.45 -0.57
N ALA A 72 -14.10 -1.17 -0.80
CA ALA A 72 -13.74 -0.64 -2.11
C ALA A 72 -12.23 -0.69 -2.32
N ARG A 73 -11.79 -1.07 -3.52
CA ARG A 73 -10.36 -1.13 -3.87
C ARG A 73 -10.14 -0.51 -5.25
N ASN A 74 -8.97 0.07 -5.47
CA ASN A 74 -8.51 0.52 -6.77
C ASN A 74 -7.06 0.10 -6.98
N LEU A 75 -6.54 0.31 -8.20
CA LEU A 75 -5.17 -0.09 -8.55
C LEU A 75 -4.12 0.57 -7.64
N LEU A 76 -4.32 1.84 -7.26
CA LEU A 76 -3.41 2.55 -6.36
C LEU A 76 -3.31 1.87 -4.98
N PHE A 77 -4.44 1.40 -4.44
CA PHE A 77 -4.49 0.70 -3.17
C PHE A 77 -3.71 -0.61 -3.20
N TRP A 78 -3.90 -1.41 -4.26
CA TRP A 78 -3.14 -2.63 -4.48
C TRP A 78 -1.65 -2.36 -4.63
N ASN A 79 -1.28 -1.37 -5.45
CA ASN A 79 0.11 -0.97 -5.66
C ASN A 79 0.77 -0.53 -4.36
N SER A 80 0.03 0.13 -3.47
CA SER A 80 0.53 0.53 -2.16
C SER A 80 0.89 -0.68 -1.30
N MET A 81 0.09 -1.74 -1.32
CA MET A 81 0.38 -2.97 -0.58
C MET A 81 1.53 -3.79 -1.18
N VAL A 82 1.56 -3.96 -2.51
CA VAL A 82 2.68 -4.62 -3.22
C VAL A 82 4.00 -3.92 -2.90
N SER A 83 4.00 -2.58 -2.93
CA SER A 83 5.18 -1.76 -2.65
C SER A 83 5.59 -1.80 -1.18
N ALA A 84 4.62 -1.88 -0.25
CA ALA A 84 4.90 -1.99 1.18
C ALA A 84 5.69 -3.28 1.48
N TYR A 85 5.24 -4.43 0.98
CA TYR A 85 5.98 -5.69 1.10
C TYR A 85 7.32 -5.65 0.39
N ALA A 86 7.36 -5.11 -0.84
CA ALA A 86 8.59 -5.03 -1.62
C ALA A 86 9.68 -4.21 -0.92
N GLY A 87 9.32 -3.05 -0.34
CA GLY A 87 10.25 -2.19 0.39
C GLY A 87 10.82 -2.81 1.67
N HIS A 88 10.24 -3.92 2.15
CA HIS A 88 10.69 -4.67 3.33
C HIS A 88 11.31 -6.03 2.99
N GLY A 89 11.60 -6.30 1.71
CA GLY A 89 12.18 -7.58 1.27
C GLY A 89 11.21 -8.78 1.37
N LEU A 90 9.92 -8.54 1.57
CA LEU A 90 8.88 -9.56 1.75
C LEU A 90 8.30 -9.98 0.39
N TRP A 91 9.16 -10.58 -0.44
CA TRP A 91 8.83 -10.87 -1.84
C TRP A 91 7.68 -11.88 -2.02
N GLU A 92 7.56 -12.89 -1.15
CA GLU A 92 6.51 -13.91 -1.24
C GLU A 92 5.13 -13.27 -1.07
N GLN A 93 5.00 -12.41 -0.06
CA GLN A 93 3.79 -11.65 0.22
C GLN A 93 3.51 -10.62 -0.88
N SER A 94 4.54 -9.94 -1.39
CA SER A 94 4.40 -9.02 -2.53
C SER A 94 3.82 -9.74 -3.76
N LEU A 95 4.33 -10.93 -4.08
CA LEU A 95 3.84 -11.77 -5.16
C LEU A 95 2.41 -12.29 -4.92
N GLU A 96 2.09 -12.67 -3.68
CA GLU A 96 0.75 -13.10 -3.31
C GLU A 96 -0.28 -11.97 -3.51
N VAL A 97 0.03 -10.75 -3.05
CA VAL A 97 -0.83 -9.57 -3.26
C VAL A 97 -0.96 -9.25 -4.74
N PHE A 98 0.12 -9.34 -5.52
CA PHE A 98 0.08 -9.12 -6.97
C PHE A 98 -0.86 -10.13 -7.66
N ARG A 99 -0.78 -11.42 -7.30
CA ARG A 99 -1.70 -12.44 -7.85
C ARG A 99 -3.14 -12.20 -7.41
N LEU A 100 -3.34 -11.76 -6.17
CA LEU A 100 -4.67 -11.45 -5.65
C LEU A 100 -5.29 -10.25 -6.38
N MET A 101 -4.50 -9.21 -6.68
CA MET A 101 -4.90 -8.07 -7.52
C MET A 101 -5.46 -8.55 -8.87
N GLN A 102 -4.73 -9.45 -9.55
CA GLN A 102 -5.15 -10.01 -10.83
C GLN A 102 -6.43 -10.86 -10.71
N LYS A 103 -6.52 -11.68 -9.66
CA LYS A 103 -7.70 -12.49 -9.37
C LYS A 103 -8.95 -11.63 -9.12
N ASP A 104 -8.78 -10.47 -8.49
CA ASP A 104 -9.84 -9.49 -8.25
C ASP A 104 -10.15 -8.65 -9.52
N GLY A 105 -9.54 -8.97 -10.66
CA GLY A 105 -9.84 -8.38 -11.96
C GLY A 105 -9.09 -7.07 -12.25
N PHE A 106 -8.11 -6.70 -11.43
CA PHE A 106 -7.27 -5.54 -11.66
C PHE A 106 -6.10 -5.91 -12.55
N VAL A 107 -5.90 -5.14 -13.62
CA VAL A 107 -4.74 -5.29 -14.52
C VAL A 107 -3.54 -4.59 -13.88
N PRO A 108 -2.44 -5.31 -13.57
CA PRO A 108 -1.24 -4.70 -13.03
C PRO A 108 -0.65 -3.66 -13.98
N ASP A 109 -0.13 -2.55 -13.43
CA ASP A 109 0.55 -1.52 -14.20
C ASP A 109 2.08 -1.58 -14.02
N ALA A 110 2.78 -0.64 -14.65
CA ALA A 110 4.23 -0.53 -14.53
C ALA A 110 4.68 -0.39 -13.07
N ILE A 111 3.89 0.26 -12.20
CA ILE A 111 4.22 0.41 -10.78
C ILE A 111 4.10 -0.95 -10.09
N SER A 112 3.01 -1.69 -10.31
CA SER A 112 2.83 -3.04 -9.78
C SER A 112 4.02 -3.95 -10.11
N ILE A 113 4.43 -3.93 -11.39
CA ILE A 113 5.50 -4.78 -11.91
C ILE A 113 6.86 -4.36 -11.34
N VAL A 114 7.18 -3.06 -11.35
CA VAL A 114 8.46 -2.56 -10.82
C VAL A 114 8.57 -2.85 -9.32
N SER A 115 7.51 -2.64 -8.55
CA SER A 115 7.50 -2.95 -7.12
C SER A 115 7.74 -4.43 -6.88
N LEU A 116 7.04 -5.31 -7.60
CA LEU A 116 7.25 -6.76 -7.50
C LEU A 116 8.69 -7.16 -7.86
N LEU A 117 9.24 -6.63 -8.95
CA LEU A 117 10.62 -6.91 -9.36
C LEU A 117 11.64 -6.39 -8.35
N SER A 118 11.39 -5.23 -7.72
CA SER A 118 12.28 -4.67 -6.70
C SER A 118 12.34 -5.53 -5.45
N SER A 119 11.25 -6.21 -5.07
CA SER A 119 11.29 -7.20 -3.98
C SER A 119 12.21 -8.40 -4.28
N CYS A 120 12.49 -8.65 -5.56
CA CYS A 120 13.27 -9.79 -6.02
C CYS A 120 14.76 -9.46 -6.24
N SER A 121 15.19 -8.20 -6.12
CA SER A 121 16.61 -7.85 -6.33
C SER A 121 17.54 -8.45 -5.27
N GLU A 122 17.00 -8.95 -4.16
CA GLU A 122 17.73 -9.69 -3.12
C GLU A 122 17.70 -11.22 -3.31
N MET A 123 17.05 -11.74 -4.38
CA MET A 123 16.90 -13.17 -4.64
C MET A 123 17.84 -13.73 -5.73
N SER A 124 18.11 -15.03 -5.64
CA SER A 124 18.86 -15.79 -6.64
C SER A 124 18.21 -15.72 -8.03
N ALA A 125 19.04 -15.61 -9.08
CA ALA A 125 18.67 -15.44 -10.49
C ALA A 125 17.62 -16.42 -11.06
N THR A 126 17.41 -17.56 -10.41
CA THR A 126 16.43 -18.59 -10.82
C THR A 126 14.97 -18.14 -10.67
N LEU A 127 14.63 -17.34 -9.66
CA LEU A 127 13.27 -16.88 -9.41
C LEU A 127 12.87 -15.66 -10.27
N LEU A 128 13.85 -14.82 -10.64
CA LEU A 128 13.65 -13.75 -11.61
C LEU A 128 13.17 -14.30 -12.97
N GLY A 129 13.70 -15.47 -13.37
CA GLY A 129 13.24 -16.19 -14.56
C GLY A 129 11.77 -16.63 -14.48
N SER A 130 11.32 -17.10 -13.31
CA SER A 130 9.93 -17.51 -13.09
C SER A 130 8.94 -16.34 -13.16
N LEU A 131 9.34 -15.17 -12.66
CA LEU A 131 8.55 -13.93 -12.77
C LEU A 131 8.49 -13.41 -14.19
N HIS A 132 9.63 -13.44 -14.90
CA HIS A 132 9.66 -13.03 -16.30
C HIS A 132 8.78 -13.96 -17.15
N MET A 133 8.76 -15.26 -16.87
CA MET A 133 7.85 -16.22 -17.51
C MET A 133 6.38 -15.93 -17.16
N LEU A 134 6.04 -15.57 -15.91
CA LEU A 134 4.69 -15.17 -15.51
C LEU A 134 4.21 -13.92 -16.27
N LEU A 135 5.02 -12.86 -16.28
CA LEU A 135 4.71 -11.61 -16.98
C LEU A 135 4.57 -11.80 -18.49
N VAL A 136 5.38 -12.68 -19.10
CA VAL A 136 5.30 -13.03 -20.52
C VAL A 136 4.10 -13.94 -20.81
N SER A 137 3.73 -14.83 -19.88
CA SER A 137 2.62 -15.77 -20.07
C SER A 137 1.23 -15.13 -19.99
N GLU A 138 1.09 -14.01 -19.28
CA GLU A 138 -0.20 -13.35 -19.04
C GLU A 138 -0.52 -12.18 -19.99
N ARG A 139 0.24 -12.00 -21.08
CA ARG A 139 0.00 -10.93 -22.08
C ARG A 139 -0.22 -9.53 -21.45
N VAL A 140 0.66 -9.11 -20.55
CA VAL A 140 0.69 -7.71 -20.07
C VAL A 140 1.52 -6.80 -21.00
N LEU A 141 2.12 -7.34 -22.06
CA LEU A 141 2.88 -6.59 -23.07
C LEU A 141 2.59 -7.06 -24.50
N ILE A 142 1.41 -6.73 -25.05
CA ILE A 142 1.20 -6.29 -26.45
C ILE A 142 -0.03 -5.37 -26.48
#